data_AF-A0A9P4Y855-F1
#
_entry.id   AF-A0A9P4Y855-F1
#
_cell.length_a   1.000
_cell.length_b   1.000
_cell.length_c   1.000
_cell.angle_alpha   90.00
_cell.angle_beta   90.00
_cell.angle_gamma   90.00
#
_symmetry.space_group_name_H-M   'P 1'
#
loop_
_entity.id
_entity.type
_entity.pdbx_description
1 polymer ?
#
loop_
_entity_poly.entity_id
_entity_poly.type
_entity_poly.pdbx_seq_one_letter_code
_entity_poly.pdbx_strand_id
1 'polypeptide(L)' 'GFEIMLCTACAFRGLVCKMMDDAKRCSQCIRCARSCNGCGIPVSAFSRIIAEDKRLESKEREAEAELERA' A
#
# COMPACT_ATOMS: atom_id res chain seq x y z
N GLY A 1 -5.66 10.73 -9.41
CA GLY A 1 -4.33 10.79 -8.76
C GLY A 1 -4.47 10.71 -7.25
N PHE A 2 -3.80 9.77 -6.59
CA PHE A 2 -4.00 9.44 -5.18
C PHE A 2 -2.70 9.49 -4.37
N GLU A 3 -2.82 9.71 -3.07
CA GLU A 3 -1.70 9.70 -2.13
C GLU A 3 -1.28 8.27 -1.82
N ILE A 4 0.01 8.01 -1.98
CA ILE A 4 0.62 6.71 -1.71
C ILE A 4 1.64 6.83 -0.59
N MET A 5 2.06 5.68 -0.06
CA MET A 5 3.23 5.62 0.81
C MET A 5 4.43 6.31 0.13
N LEU A 6 5.14 7.14 0.91
CA LEU A 6 6.19 8.00 0.38
C LEU A 6 7.29 7.18 -0.29
N CYS A 7 7.64 7.53 -1.54
CA CYS A 7 8.86 7.02 -2.15
C CYS A 7 10.08 7.69 -1.50
N THR A 8 11.27 7.08 -1.61
CA THR A 8 12.49 7.60 -0.97
C THR A 8 12.79 9.04 -1.40
N ALA A 9 12.55 9.39 -2.66
CA ALA A 9 12.78 10.73 -3.18
C ALA A 9 11.82 11.78 -2.58
N CYS A 10 10.54 11.43 -2.43
CA CYS A 10 9.55 12.29 -1.80
C CYS A 10 9.80 12.42 -0.30
N ALA A 11 10.13 11.31 0.37
CA ALA A 11 10.46 11.28 1.80
C ALA A 11 11.67 12.17 2.11
N PHE A 12 12.77 12.04 1.34
CA PHE A 12 13.97 12.85 1.51
C PHE A 12 13.70 14.36 1.34
N ARG A 13 12.72 14.72 0.53
CA ARG A 13 12.35 16.12 0.25
C ARG A 13 11.22 16.65 1.13
N GLY A 14 10.67 15.82 2.04
CA GLY A 14 9.50 16.17 2.84
C GLY A 14 8.24 16.46 2.00
N LEU A 15 8.12 15.82 0.83
CA LEU A 15 6.99 16.02 -0.09
C LEU A 15 5.97 14.89 0.02
N VAL A 16 4.70 15.21 -0.19
CA VAL A 16 3.65 14.22 -0.37
C VAL A 16 3.85 13.47 -1.69
N CYS A 17 3.76 12.14 -1.63
CA CYS A 17 3.91 11.28 -2.79
C CYS A 17 2.53 11.01 -3.42
N LYS A 18 2.29 11.57 -4.61
CA LYS A 18 1.03 11.39 -5.35
C LYS A 18 1.25 10.59 -6.62
N MET A 19 0.55 9.48 -6.77
CA MET A 19 0.54 8.69 -8.00
C MET A 19 -0.58 9.19 -8.91
N MET A 20 -0.30 9.35 -10.20
CA MET A 20 -1.33 9.67 -11.21
C MET A 20 -2.04 8.39 -11.61
N ASP A 21 -3.27 8.50 -12.09
CA ASP A 21 -4.03 7.33 -12.55
C ASP A 21 -3.27 6.71 -13.76
N ASP A 22 -3.18 5.38 -13.79
CA ASP A 22 -2.40 4.58 -14.76
C ASP A 22 -0.88 4.80 -14.78
N ALA A 23 -0.32 5.61 -13.87
CA ALA A 23 1.11 5.85 -13.81
C ALA A 23 1.84 4.89 -12.87
N LYS A 24 2.91 4.26 -13.36
CA LYS A 24 3.82 3.43 -12.53
C LYS A 24 4.70 4.23 -11.57
N ARG A 25 4.65 5.57 -11.64
CA ARG A 25 5.55 6.48 -10.91
C ARG A 25 4.75 7.62 -10.30
N CYS A 26 5.20 8.13 -9.14
CA CYS A 26 4.60 9.33 -8.57
C CYS A 26 4.92 10.58 -9.42
N SER A 27 4.08 11.60 -9.31
CA SER A 27 4.19 12.86 -10.06
C SER A 27 5.56 13.51 -9.93
N GLN A 28 6.18 13.45 -8.75
CA GLN A 28 7.52 13.98 -8.49
C GLN A 28 8.61 13.21 -9.22
N CYS A 29 8.55 11.87 -9.21
CA CYS A 29 9.51 11.05 -9.93
C CYS A 29 9.36 11.18 -11.45
N ILE A 30 8.13 11.36 -11.96
CA ILE A 30 7.88 11.66 -13.37
C ILE A 30 8.52 13.01 -13.73
N ARG A 31 8.22 14.06 -12.96
CA ARG A 31 8.73 15.42 -13.19
C ARG A 31 10.26 15.48 -13.20
N CYS A 32 10.91 14.73 -12.32
CA CYS A 32 12.37 14.70 -12.21
C CYS A 32 13.02 13.64 -13.11
N ALA A 33 12.26 12.94 -13.96
CA ALA A 33 12.72 11.82 -14.78
C ALA A 33 13.50 10.74 -13.99
N ARG A 34 13.07 10.46 -12.74
CA ARG A 34 13.69 9.45 -11.86
C ARG A 34 12.86 8.17 -11.80
N SER A 35 13.49 7.10 -11.32
CA SER A 35 12.78 5.91 -10.85
C SER A 35 11.94 6.26 -9.61
N CYS A 36 10.87 5.50 -9.41
CA CYS A 36 9.99 5.62 -8.25
C CYS A 36 9.93 4.28 -7.55
N ASN A 37 10.25 4.24 -6.26
CA ASN A 37 10.11 3.06 -5.40
C ASN A 37 8.93 3.18 -4.42
N GLY A 38 8.03 4.13 -4.65
CA GLY A 38 6.78 4.23 -3.89
C GLY A 38 5.83 3.10 -4.25
N CYS A 39 5.15 2.55 -3.25
CA CYS A 39 4.12 1.53 -3.43
C CYS A 39 2.89 2.13 -4.11
N GLY A 40 2.30 1.46 -5.11
CA GLY A 40 1.10 1.96 -5.82
C GLY A 40 -0.20 1.83 -5.03
N ILE A 41 -0.14 1.54 -3.73
CA ILE A 41 -1.30 1.38 -2.86
C ILE A 41 -1.66 2.73 -2.25
N PRO A 42 -2.91 3.21 -2.41
CA PRO A 42 -3.38 4.42 -1.75
C PRO A 42 -3.28 4.31 -0.22
N VAL A 43 -2.83 5.38 0.45
CA VAL A 43 -2.76 5.42 1.92
C VAL A 43 -4.14 5.20 2.55
N SER A 44 -5.20 5.74 1.94
CA SER A 44 -6.58 5.55 2.39
C SER A 44 -7.06 4.10 2.32
N ALA A 45 -6.53 3.30 1.39
CA ALA A 45 -6.86 1.88 1.25
C ALA A 45 -6.05 1.00 2.22
N PHE A 46 -4.89 1.47 2.66
CA PHE A 46 -3.96 0.67 3.46
C PHE A 46 -4.55 0.20 4.79
N SER A 47 -5.23 1.09 5.52
CA SER A 47 -5.91 0.72 6.78
C SER A 47 -6.99 -0.34 6.58
N ARG A 48 -7.74 -0.26 5.47
CA ARG A 48 -8.77 -1.25 5.13
C ARG A 48 -8.15 -2.61 4.79
N ILE A 49 -7.04 -2.61 4.04
CA ILE A 49 -6.31 -3.84 3.70
C ILE A 49 -5.83 -4.53 4.97
N ILE A 50 -5.20 -3.78 5.91
CA ILE A 50 -4.73 -4.34 7.19
C ILE A 50 -5.89 -4.92 8.01
N ALA A 51 -7.04 -4.25 8.02
CA ALA A 51 -8.20 -4.75 8.77
C ALA A 51 -8.74 -6.06 8.19
N GLU A 52 -8.81 -6.18 6.85
CA GLU A 52 -9.24 -7.40 6.18
C GLU A 52 -8.24 -8.55 6.36
N ASP A 53 -6.94 -8.26 6.30
CA ASP A 53 -5.87 -9.23 6.53
C ASP A 53 -6.01 -9.90 7.92
N LYS A 54 -6.13 -9.09 8.98
CA LYS A 54 -6.37 -9.58 10.34
C LYS A 54 -7.66 -10.40 10.46
N ARG A 55 -8.72 -9.98 9.76
CA ARG A 55 -10.00 -10.69 9.74
C ARG A 55 -9.88 -12.05 9.07
N LEU A 56 -9.07 -12.17 8.01
CA LEU A 56 -8.81 -13.43 7.31
C LEU A 56 -7.97 -14.36 8.17
N GLU A 57 -6.88 -13.88 8.78
CA GLU A 57 -6.06 -14.68 9.69
C GLU A 57 -6.87 -15.27 10.86
N SER A 58 -7.84 -14.52 11.40
CA SER A 58 -8.72 -15.03 12.45
C SER A 58 -9.57 -16.20 11.96
N LYS A 59 -10.17 -16.06 10.77
CA LYS A 59 -10.99 -17.12 10.17
C LYS A 59 -10.18 -18.35 9.83
N GLU A 60 -8.94 -18.17 9.37
CA GLU A 60 -8.03 -19.29 9.09
C GLU A 60 -7.73 -20.08 10.36
N ARG A 61 -7.40 -19.39 11.48
CA ARG A 61 -7.17 -20.04 12.78
C ARG A 61 -8.41 -20.76 13.32
N GLU A 62 -9.59 -20.14 13.19
CA GLU A 62 -10.85 -20.75 13.62
C GLU A 62 -11.15 -22.03 12.82
N ALA A 63 -10.98 -21.98 11.49
CA ALA A 63 -11.19 -23.13 10.62
C ALA A 63 -10.16 -24.25 10.88
N GLU A 64 -8.90 -23.91 11.12
CA GLU A 64 -7.85 -24.87 11.50
C GLU A 64 -8.22 -25.58 12.81
N ALA A 65 -8.64 -24.84 13.83
CA ALA A 65 -9.09 -25.42 15.10
C ALA A 65 -10.37 -26.26 14.98
N GLU A 66 -11.25 -25.98 14.01
CA GLU A 66 -12.39 -26.84 13.69
C GLU A 66 -11.96 -28.16 13.05
N LEU A 67 -11.01 -28.12 12.11
CA LEU A 67 -10.46 -29.32 11.47
C LEU A 67 -9.74 -30.22 12.46
N GLU A 68 -8.99 -29.65 13.42
CA GLU A 68 -8.31 -30.43 14.47
C GLU A 68 -9.28 -31.12 15.45
N ARG A 69 -10.52 -30.61 15.56
CA ARG A 69 -11.56 -31.16 16.44
C ARG A 69 -12.46 -32.19 15.76
N ALA A 70 -12.37 -32.36 14.43
CA ALA A 70 -13.18 -33.27 13.63
C ALA A 70 -12.53 -34.65 13.50
#